data_AF-B5XDI2-F1
#
_entry.id   AF-B5XDI2-F1
#
_cell.length_a   1.000
_cell.length_b   1.000
_cell.length_c   1.000
_cell.angle_alpha   90.00
_cell.angle_beta   90.00
_cell.angle_gamma   90.00
#
_symmetry.space_group_name_H-M   'P 1'
#
loop_
_entity.id
_entity.type
_entity.pdbx_description
1 polymer ?
#
loop_
_entity_poly.entity_id
_entity_poly.type
_entity_poly.pdbx_seq_one_letter_code
_entity_poly.pdbx_strand_id
1 'polypeptide(L)'
;MLQLQFTKDTLPDSVSNDFQNLNKFNEQQFTSLTEILFNFLLEPKEADRFLHQLSEFAGENGMSAGPLRNLMKSVLLLPHGALKKNLTEDQVKEDMEWKFGVTVGTSELQKVGNTFLQLKLVIRKGNSTENVYMELTLPQFYNFLHEMERAKASMDCFSRT
;
A
#
# COMPACT_ATOMS: atom_id res chain seq x y z
N MET A 1 17.55 1.72 -20.95
CA MET A 1 16.38 1.29 -20.16
C MET A 1 16.76 1.43 -18.70
N LEU A 2 16.07 2.29 -17.94
CA LEU A 2 16.31 2.43 -16.49
C LEU A 2 16.00 1.08 -15.82
N GLN A 3 16.96 0.55 -15.08
CA GLN A 3 16.83 -0.71 -14.36
C GLN A 3 16.28 -0.42 -12.97
N LEU A 4 14.98 -0.65 -12.82
CA LEU A 4 14.20 -0.37 -11.61
C LEU A 4 14.71 -1.18 -10.39
N GLN A 5 14.71 -0.61 -9.19
CA GLN A 5 15.50 -1.09 -8.02
C GLN A 5 14.80 -2.17 -7.18
N PHE A 6 13.50 -2.04 -6.94
CA PHE A 6 12.61 -3.07 -6.38
C PHE A 6 12.46 -4.25 -7.34
N THR A 7 12.63 -4.02 -8.64
CA THR A 7 12.44 -5.01 -9.71
C THR A 7 13.67 -5.86 -10.02
N LYS A 8 14.77 -5.75 -9.26
CA LYS A 8 15.92 -6.64 -9.50
C LYS A 8 15.57 -8.11 -9.27
N ASP A 9 14.58 -8.37 -8.41
CA ASP A 9 14.05 -9.71 -8.13
C ASP A 9 12.62 -9.82 -8.64
N THR A 10 12.26 -11.01 -9.10
CA THR A 10 10.89 -11.33 -9.50
C THR A 10 9.96 -11.33 -8.29
N LEU A 11 8.88 -10.55 -8.33
CA LEU A 11 7.84 -10.62 -7.30
C LEU A 11 6.87 -11.78 -7.59
N PRO A 12 6.20 -12.32 -6.57
CA PRO A 12 5.13 -13.29 -6.78
C PRO A 12 4.01 -12.72 -7.68
N ASP A 13 3.45 -13.56 -8.56
CA ASP A 13 2.39 -13.15 -9.49
C ASP A 13 1.12 -12.64 -8.77
N SER A 14 0.92 -13.02 -7.51
CA SER A 14 -0.19 -12.57 -6.68
C SER A 14 -0.13 -11.09 -6.34
N VAL A 15 1.07 -10.50 -6.32
CA VAL A 15 1.29 -9.11 -5.87
C VAL A 15 0.45 -8.14 -6.70
N SER A 16 0.46 -8.23 -8.03
CA SER A 16 -0.33 -7.34 -8.90
C SER A 16 -1.83 -7.39 -8.56
N ASN A 17 -2.37 -8.60 -8.37
CA ASN A 17 -3.78 -8.82 -8.05
C ASN A 17 -4.13 -8.33 -6.65
N ASP A 18 -3.23 -8.54 -5.69
CA ASP A 18 -3.39 -8.07 -4.32
C ASP A 18 -3.49 -6.54 -4.28
N PHE A 19 -2.57 -5.84 -4.95
CA PHE A 19 -2.61 -4.38 -5.04
C PHE A 19 -3.88 -3.86 -5.73
N GLN A 20 -4.39 -4.53 -6.76
CA GLN A 20 -5.68 -4.18 -7.35
C GLN A 20 -6.85 -4.40 -6.37
N ASN A 21 -6.75 -5.36 -5.45
CA ASN A 21 -7.77 -5.57 -4.43
C ASN A 21 -7.80 -4.44 -3.38
N LEU A 22 -6.72 -3.66 -3.19
CA LEU A 22 -6.74 -2.46 -2.34
C LEU A 22 -7.76 -1.43 -2.83
N ASN A 23 -7.94 -1.32 -4.15
CA ASN A 23 -8.88 -0.36 -4.74
C ASN A 23 -10.36 -0.73 -4.48
N LYS A 24 -10.63 -1.91 -3.91
CA LYS A 24 -11.99 -2.37 -3.59
C LYS A 24 -12.46 -1.96 -2.20
N PHE A 25 -11.54 -1.55 -1.33
CA PHE A 25 -11.89 -1.13 0.03
C PHE A 25 -12.54 0.25 -0.02
N ASN A 26 -13.66 0.40 0.70
CA ASN A 26 -14.24 1.72 0.90
C ASN A 26 -13.35 2.55 1.85
N GLU A 27 -13.69 3.83 2.01
CA GLU A 27 -12.90 4.78 2.81
C GLU A 27 -12.70 4.33 4.27
N GLN A 28 -13.76 3.88 4.93
CA GLN A 28 -13.71 3.43 6.32
C GLN A 28 -12.84 2.18 6.47
N GLN A 29 -13.04 1.20 5.59
CA GLN A 29 -12.28 -0.03 5.58
C GLN A 29 -10.80 0.22 5.33
N PHE A 30 -10.47 1.08 4.36
CA PHE A 30 -9.11 1.45 4.04
C PHE A 30 -8.42 2.13 5.21
N THR A 31 -9.13 3.05 5.89
CA THR A 31 -8.62 3.76 7.06
C THR A 31 -8.27 2.78 8.18
N SER A 32 -9.20 1.92 8.58
CA SER A 32 -8.96 0.93 9.63
C SER A 32 -7.84 -0.06 9.27
N LEU A 33 -7.78 -0.51 8.02
CA LEU A 33 -6.73 -1.41 7.56
C LEU A 33 -5.34 -0.74 7.57
N THR A 34 -5.29 0.55 7.22
CA THR A 34 -4.06 1.35 7.26
C THR A 34 -3.58 1.52 8.69
N GLU A 35 -4.47 1.84 9.64
CA GLU A 35 -4.12 1.93 11.05
C GLU A 35 -3.55 0.62 11.60
N ILE A 36 -4.19 -0.53 11.30
CA ILE A 36 -3.69 -1.86 11.68
C ILE A 36 -2.28 -2.09 11.13
N LEU A 37 -2.05 -1.75 9.85
CA LEU A 37 -0.76 -1.90 9.19
C LEU A 37 0.32 -1.02 9.85
N PHE A 38 0.04 0.26 10.09
CA PHE A 38 1.03 1.17 10.68
C PHE A 38 1.31 0.87 12.15
N ASN A 39 0.31 0.43 12.92
CA ASN A 39 0.52 -0.05 14.28
C ASN A 39 1.46 -1.28 14.30
N PHE A 40 1.35 -2.18 13.33
CA PHE A 40 2.30 -3.28 13.17
C PHE A 40 3.69 -2.80 12.77
N LEU A 41 3.82 -1.84 11.85
CA LEU A 41 5.12 -1.28 11.46
C LEU A 41 5.84 -0.59 12.63
N LEU A 42 5.09 0.02 13.55
CA LEU A 42 5.61 0.62 14.77
C LEU A 42 6.01 -0.41 15.83
N GLU A 43 5.30 -1.53 15.90
CA GLU A 43 5.55 -2.61 16.86
C GLU A 43 5.71 -3.97 16.16
N PRO A 44 6.77 -4.16 15.34
CA PRO A 44 6.88 -5.33 14.45
C PRO A 44 7.06 -6.67 15.18
N LYS A 45 7.33 -6.63 16.49
CA LYS A 45 7.42 -7.83 17.34
C LYS A 45 6.03 -8.43 17.67
N GLU A 46 4.96 -7.65 17.51
CA GLU A 46 3.59 -8.02 17.86
C GLU A 46 2.85 -8.65 16.66
N ALA A 47 3.48 -9.62 16.00
CA ALA A 47 2.94 -10.25 14.80
C ALA A 47 1.62 -11.00 15.06
N ASP A 48 1.48 -11.65 16.23
CA ASP A 48 0.25 -12.35 16.60
C ASP A 48 -0.92 -11.38 16.77
N ARG A 49 -0.67 -10.21 17.40
CA ARG A 49 -1.66 -9.14 17.53
C ARG A 49 -2.10 -8.63 16.17
N PHE A 50 -1.17 -8.40 15.25
CA PHE A 50 -1.47 -7.99 13.88
C PHE A 50 -2.35 -9.02 13.16
N LEU A 51 -2.00 -10.31 13.22
CA LEU A 51 -2.78 -11.37 12.59
C LEU A 51 -4.19 -11.51 13.21
N HIS A 52 -4.31 -11.27 14.51
CA HIS A 52 -5.59 -11.24 15.20
C HIS A 52 -6.46 -10.09 14.71
N GLN A 53 -5.94 -8.86 14.71
CA GLN A 53 -6.65 -7.66 14.22
C GLN A 53 -7.08 -7.79 12.76
N LEU A 54 -6.24 -8.38 11.90
CA LEU A 54 -6.63 -8.68 10.52
C LEU A 54 -7.78 -9.68 10.43
N SER A 55 -7.81 -10.67 11.33
CA SER A 55 -8.87 -11.68 11.34
C SER A 55 -10.20 -11.09 11.82
N GLU A 56 -10.16 -10.21 12.83
CA GLU A 56 -11.33 -9.45 13.30
C GLU A 56 -11.86 -8.54 12.20
N PHE A 57 -10.99 -7.71 11.61
CA PHE A 57 -11.35 -6.83 10.49
C PHE A 57 -11.97 -7.63 9.33
N ALA A 58 -11.41 -8.80 8.99
CA ALA A 58 -11.98 -9.64 7.94
C ALA A 58 -13.39 -10.12 8.32
N GLY A 59 -13.61 -10.56 9.56
CA GLY A 59 -14.91 -10.99 10.06
C GLY A 59 -15.96 -9.88 10.02
N GLU A 60 -15.61 -8.68 10.50
CA GLU A 60 -16.50 -7.51 10.52
C GLU A 60 -16.89 -7.04 9.10
N ASN A 61 -16.00 -7.23 8.12
CA ASN A 61 -16.22 -6.81 6.74
C ASN A 61 -16.75 -7.92 5.83
N GLY A 62 -17.10 -9.09 6.38
CA GLY A 62 -17.59 -10.23 5.59
C GLY A 62 -16.56 -10.79 4.61
N MET A 63 -15.27 -10.64 4.92
CA MET A 63 -14.13 -11.07 4.10
C MET A 63 -13.49 -12.34 4.66
N SER A 64 -12.75 -13.06 3.82
CA SER A 64 -11.90 -14.14 4.29
C SER A 64 -10.54 -13.61 4.77
N ALA A 65 -10.11 -14.05 5.95
CA ALA A 65 -8.81 -13.67 6.51
C ALA A 65 -7.60 -14.18 5.70
N GLY A 66 -7.77 -15.25 4.90
CA GLY A 66 -6.69 -15.78 4.04
C GLY A 66 -6.23 -14.78 2.99
N PRO A 67 -7.12 -14.37 2.06
CA PRO A 67 -6.83 -13.33 1.07
C PRO A 67 -6.34 -12.02 1.69
N LEU A 68 -6.92 -11.57 2.79
CA LEU A 68 -6.49 -10.34 3.46
C LEU A 68 -5.06 -10.44 4.00
N ARG A 69 -4.67 -11.58 4.58
CA ARG A 69 -3.29 -11.81 5.04
C ARG A 69 -2.30 -11.83 3.88
N ASN A 70 -2.67 -12.41 2.74
CA ASN A 70 -1.82 -12.40 1.55
C ASN A 70 -1.66 -10.98 1.00
N LEU A 71 -2.74 -10.23 0.95
CA LEU A 71 -2.73 -8.82 0.58
C LEU A 71 -1.77 -8.01 1.45
N MET A 72 -1.87 -8.14 2.77
CA MET A 72 -0.98 -7.43 3.70
C MET A 72 0.49 -7.83 3.53
N LYS A 73 0.77 -9.11 3.26
CA LYS A 73 2.13 -9.54 2.92
C LYS A 73 2.62 -8.86 1.64
N SER A 74 1.81 -8.82 0.59
CA SER A 74 2.15 -8.16 -0.68
C SER A 74 2.42 -6.67 -0.50
N VAL A 75 1.64 -5.98 0.33
CA VAL A 75 1.89 -4.57 0.70
C VAL A 75 3.23 -4.41 1.43
N LEU A 76 3.50 -5.26 2.42
CA LEU A 76 4.73 -5.21 3.23
C LEU A 76 6.01 -5.60 2.45
N LEU A 77 5.89 -6.32 1.34
CA LEU A 77 7.03 -6.70 0.51
C LEU A 77 7.81 -5.50 -0.02
N LEU A 78 7.14 -4.38 -0.33
CA LEU A 78 7.78 -3.20 -0.88
C LEU A 78 8.68 -2.50 0.14
N PRO A 79 8.19 -2.02 1.30
CA PRO A 79 9.07 -1.41 2.29
C PRO A 79 10.13 -2.39 2.81
N HIS A 80 9.78 -3.67 2.97
CA HIS A 80 10.77 -4.69 3.33
C HIS A 80 11.88 -4.84 2.27
N GLY A 81 11.51 -4.82 0.98
CA GLY A 81 12.46 -4.87 -0.13
C GLY A 81 13.38 -3.64 -0.19
N ALA A 82 12.84 -2.44 0.09
CA ALA A 82 13.62 -1.20 0.18
C ALA A 82 14.67 -1.31 1.28
N LEU A 83 14.21 -1.69 2.48
CA LEU A 83 15.06 -1.81 3.66
C LEU A 83 16.15 -2.86 3.46
N LYS A 84 15.78 -4.06 2.99
CA LYS A 84 16.74 -5.15 2.75
C LYS A 84 17.85 -4.78 1.77
N LYS A 85 17.55 -3.92 0.79
CA LYS A 85 18.50 -3.46 -0.23
C LYS A 85 19.16 -2.12 0.10
N ASN A 86 18.84 -1.51 1.25
CA ASN A 86 19.30 -0.18 1.64
C ASN A 86 19.04 0.86 0.52
N LEU A 87 17.85 0.82 -0.08
CA LEU A 87 17.51 1.75 -1.16
C LEU A 87 17.41 3.19 -0.62
N THR A 88 17.90 4.15 -1.39
CA THR A 88 17.70 5.58 -1.12
C THR A 88 16.31 6.04 -1.56
N GLU A 89 15.88 7.21 -1.08
CA GLU A 89 14.62 7.83 -1.51
C GLU A 89 14.54 7.96 -3.05
N ASP A 90 15.62 8.41 -3.69
CA ASP A 90 15.68 8.55 -5.15
C ASP A 90 15.52 7.21 -5.86
N GLN A 91 16.12 6.15 -5.33
CA GLN A 91 15.99 4.79 -5.86
C GLN A 91 14.58 4.21 -5.70
N VAL A 92 13.89 4.57 -4.62
CA VAL A 92 12.48 4.19 -4.42
C VAL A 92 11.57 4.93 -5.40
N LYS A 93 11.85 6.22 -5.65
CA LYS A 93 11.11 7.06 -6.59
C LYS A 93 11.24 6.63 -8.05
N GLU A 94 12.36 6.01 -8.43
CA GLU A 94 12.53 5.47 -9.80
C GLU A 94 11.45 4.43 -10.16
N ASP A 95 10.89 3.76 -9.16
CA ASP A 95 9.94 2.65 -9.32
C ASP A 95 8.51 3.01 -8.95
N MET A 96 8.29 4.24 -8.49
CA MET A 96 7.00 4.75 -8.04
C MET A 96 6.70 6.10 -8.70
N GLU A 97 5.63 6.13 -9.48
CA GLU A 97 5.09 7.37 -10.04
C GLU A 97 3.75 7.68 -9.36
N TRP A 98 3.39 8.96 -9.28
CA TRP A 98 2.07 9.35 -8.80
C TRP A 98 1.49 10.46 -9.66
N LYS A 99 0.16 10.51 -9.75
CA LYS A 99 -0.57 11.57 -10.45
C LYS A 99 -1.91 11.87 -9.80
N PHE A 100 -2.33 13.12 -9.87
CA PHE A 100 -3.70 13.52 -9.54
C PHE A 100 -4.61 13.32 -10.75
N GLY A 101 -5.76 12.69 -10.53
CA GLY A 101 -6.78 12.47 -11.53
C GLY A 101 -8.12 13.06 -11.11
N VAL A 102 -8.89 13.51 -12.08
CA VAL A 102 -10.30 13.89 -11.91
C VAL A 102 -11.12 13.11 -12.92
N THR A 103 -12.12 12.38 -12.45
CA THR A 103 -13.00 11.61 -13.33
C THR A 103 -14.05 12.52 -13.94
N VAL A 104 -14.01 12.72 -15.26
CA VAL A 104 -15.04 13.44 -16.01
C VAL A 104 -16.09 12.44 -16.45
N GLY A 105 -17.32 12.57 -15.95
CA GLY A 105 -18.36 11.58 -16.17
C GLY A 105 -19.15 11.79 -17.45
N THR A 106 -19.51 10.70 -18.12
CA THR A 106 -20.51 10.70 -19.20
C THR A 106 -21.72 9.79 -18.94
N SER A 107 -21.74 8.98 -17.88
CA SER A 107 -22.89 8.09 -17.61
C SER A 107 -23.03 7.53 -16.18
N GLU A 108 -22.01 7.58 -15.31
CA GLU A 108 -22.11 7.12 -13.92
C GLU A 108 -22.27 8.32 -12.97
N LEU A 109 -23.52 8.60 -12.57
CA LEU A 109 -23.89 9.77 -11.77
C LEU A 109 -23.10 9.91 -10.45
N GLN A 110 -22.57 8.81 -9.91
CA GLN A 110 -21.78 8.77 -8.67
C GLN A 110 -20.26 8.92 -8.85
N LYS A 111 -19.75 8.91 -10.09
CA LYS A 111 -18.29 9.03 -10.37
C LYS A 111 -17.89 10.36 -11.01
N VAL A 112 -18.85 11.18 -11.41
CA VAL A 112 -18.58 12.47 -12.04
C VAL A 112 -17.94 13.42 -11.01
N GLY A 113 -16.76 13.94 -11.29
CA GLY A 113 -16.09 14.94 -10.46
C GLY A 113 -15.26 14.38 -9.30
N ASN A 114 -15.14 13.06 -9.17
CA ASN A 114 -14.33 12.47 -8.12
C ASN A 114 -12.84 12.70 -8.40
N THR A 115 -12.16 13.30 -7.42
CA THR A 115 -10.70 13.49 -7.42
C THR A 115 -10.04 12.33 -6.73
N PHE A 116 -8.95 11.82 -7.30
CA PHE A 116 -8.18 10.71 -6.76
C PHE A 116 -6.69 10.92 -6.97
N LEU A 117 -5.90 10.31 -6.09
CA LEU A 117 -4.47 10.12 -6.28
C LEU A 117 -4.26 8.72 -6.86
N GLN A 118 -3.61 8.62 -8.01
CA GLN A 118 -3.18 7.34 -8.56
C GLN A 118 -1.69 7.16 -8.30
N LEU A 119 -1.34 6.10 -7.57
CA LEU A 119 0.02 5.61 -7.39
C LEU A 119 0.26 4.49 -8.41
N LYS A 120 1.32 4.62 -9.20
CA LYS A 120 1.82 3.59 -10.11
C LYS A 120 3.09 3.03 -9.54
N LEU A 121 3.09 1.72 -9.33
CA LEU A 121 4.27 0.95 -8.95
C LEU A 121 4.71 0.11 -10.14
N VAL A 122 6.01 0.11 -10.43
CA VAL A 122 6.57 -0.78 -11.45
C VAL A 122 7.21 -1.99 -10.79
N ILE A 123 6.73 -3.19 -11.15
CA ILE A 123 7.17 -4.46 -10.56
C ILE A 123 7.78 -5.39 -11.63
N ARG A 124 8.65 -6.32 -11.21
CA ARG A 124 9.15 -7.39 -12.11
C ARG A 124 8.29 -8.64 -12.01
N LYS A 125 7.88 -9.14 -13.17
CA LYS A 125 7.15 -10.39 -13.36
C LYS A 125 7.88 -11.28 -14.37
N GLY A 126 8.59 -12.28 -13.88
CA GLY A 126 9.56 -13.07 -14.65
C GLY A 126 10.59 -12.20 -15.39
N ASN A 127 10.51 -12.24 -16.73
CA ASN A 127 11.39 -11.50 -17.62
C ASN A 127 10.80 -10.15 -18.09
N SER A 128 9.58 -9.81 -17.66
CA SER A 128 8.93 -8.54 -18.00
C SER A 128 8.73 -7.66 -16.77
N THR A 129 8.41 -6.39 -17.02
CA THR A 129 7.95 -5.43 -16.03
C THR A 129 6.45 -5.20 -16.20
N GLU A 130 5.75 -4.99 -15.09
CA GLU A 130 4.31 -4.71 -15.04
C GLU A 130 4.07 -3.43 -14.24
N ASN A 131 3.14 -2.60 -14.72
CA ASN A 131 2.70 -1.41 -14.01
C ASN A 131 1.45 -1.75 -13.20
N VAL A 132 1.53 -1.60 -11.89
CA VAL A 132 0.43 -1.81 -10.96
C VAL A 132 -0.06 -0.46 -10.47
N TYR A 133 -1.38 -0.26 -10.49
CA TYR A 133 -2.00 1.01 -10.11
C TYR A 133 -2.84 0.85 -8.85
N MET A 134 -2.61 1.73 -7.89
CA MET A 134 -3.49 1.97 -6.76
C MET A 134 -4.15 3.32 -6.91
N GLU A 135 -5.43 3.41 -6.62
CA GLU A 135 -6.20 4.65 -6.64
C GLU A 135 -6.74 4.92 -5.25
N LEU A 136 -6.40 6.08 -4.70
CA LEU A 136 -6.85 6.56 -3.41
C LEU A 136 -7.77 7.75 -3.63
N THR A 137 -8.93 7.75 -2.97
CA THR A 137 -9.70 8.98 -2.80
C THR A 137 -8.87 9.99 -1.98
N LEU A 138 -9.19 11.28 -2.06
CA LEU A 138 -8.50 12.28 -1.25
C LEU A 138 -8.55 11.98 0.26
N PRO A 139 -9.70 11.59 0.85
CA PRO A 139 -9.74 11.19 2.25
C PRO A 139 -8.82 10.00 2.58
N GLN A 140 -8.83 8.94 1.75
CA GLN A 140 -7.94 7.79 1.92
C GLN A 140 -6.47 8.21 1.87
N PHE A 141 -6.11 9.10 0.95
CA PHE A 141 -4.76 9.65 0.85
C PHE A 141 -4.36 10.46 2.09
N TYR A 142 -5.22 11.36 2.58
CA TYR A 142 -4.90 12.16 3.77
C TYR A 142 -4.77 11.30 5.03
N ASN A 143 -5.62 10.29 5.20
CA ASN A 143 -5.49 9.33 6.31
C ASN A 143 -4.19 8.54 6.19
N PHE A 144 -3.85 8.06 4.99
CA PHE A 144 -2.58 7.37 4.76
C PHE A 144 -1.38 8.26 5.08
N LEU A 145 -1.40 9.53 4.64
CA LEU A 145 -0.34 10.50 4.93
C LEU A 145 -0.23 10.76 6.44
N HIS A 146 -1.35 10.91 7.14
CA HIS A 146 -1.37 11.08 8.59
C HIS A 146 -0.67 9.91 9.31
N GLU A 147 -0.98 8.67 8.92
CA GLU A 147 -0.37 7.48 9.51
C GLU A 147 1.14 7.40 9.20
N MET A 148 1.57 7.81 8.00
CA MET A 148 2.99 7.95 7.66
C MET A 148 3.70 8.99 8.53
N GLU A 149 3.09 10.16 8.74
CA GLU A 149 3.65 11.23 9.58
C GLU A 149 3.76 10.79 11.05
N ARG A 150 2.73 10.09 11.56
CA ARG A 150 2.75 9.50 12.90
C ARG A 150 3.87 8.48 13.05
N ALA A 151 4.06 7.63 12.05
CA ALA A 151 5.13 6.65 12.05
C ALA A 151 6.51 7.30 12.01
N LYS A 152 6.70 8.31 11.15
CA LYS A 152 7.93 9.10 11.08
C LYS A 152 8.25 9.75 12.43
N ALA A 153 7.29 10.43 13.06
CA ALA A 153 7.49 11.08 14.35
C ALA A 153 7.91 10.09 15.44
N SER A 154 7.32 8.89 15.44
CA SER A 154 7.67 7.82 16.37
C SER A 154 9.11 7.33 16.16
N MET A 155 9.53 7.12 14.90
CA MET A 155 10.90 6.74 14.55
C MET A 155 11.93 7.83 14.89
N ASP A 156 11.60 9.10 14.65
CA ASP A 156 12.45 10.25 14.98
C ASP A 156 12.66 10.43 16.50
N CYS A 157 11.73 9.92 17.32
CA CYS A 157 11.90 9.90 18.78
C CYS A 157 13.06 8.98 19.19
N PHE A 158 13.16 7.78 18.57
CA PHE A 158 14.21 6.80 18.86
C PHE A 158 15.60 7.24 18.39
N SER A 159 15.71 8.07 17.35
CA SER A 159 17.00 8.55 16.86
C SER A 159 17.60 9.67 17.73
N ARG A 160 16.82 10.23 18.66
CA ARG A 160 17.22 11.32 19.55
C ARG A 160 17.67 10.86 20.95
N THR A 161 17.47 9.59 21.28
CA THR A 161 17.97 8.92 22.50
C THR A 161 19.28 8.20 22.25
#